data_AF-A0A9X5XBN6-F1
#
_entry.id   AF-A0A9X5XBN6-F1
#
_cell.length_a   1.000
_cell.length_b   1.000
_cell.length_c   1.000
_cell.angle_alpha   90.00
_cell.angle_beta   90.00
_cell.angle_gamma   90.00
#
_symmetry.space_group_name_H-M   'P 1'
#
loop_
_entity.id
_entity.type
_entity.pdbx_description
1 polymer ?
#
loop_
_entity_poly.entity_id
_entity_poly.type
_entity_poly.pdbx_seq_one_letter_code
_entity_poly.pdbx_strand_id
1 'polypeptide(L)'
;FAELRHATARAGSYGYRVRGGYAVCPLIENGVAVEAAYWIGADYPESETRTGGLEWRAAGGRRLPLREVGPVAWSEGVRMAALVYAGRVVNGEDEEGEL
;
A
#
# COMPACT_ATOMS: atom_id res chain seq x y z
N PHE A 1 -7.73 -1.62 10.04
CA PHE A 1 -7.30 -2.89 10.65
C PHE A 1 -7.36 -2.72 12.14
N ALA A 2 -7.81 -3.75 12.87
CA ALA A 2 -7.83 -3.70 14.34
C ALA A 2 -6.45 -3.42 14.94
N GLU A 3 -5.37 -3.89 14.29
CA GLU A 3 -3.99 -3.69 14.75
C GLU A 3 -3.05 -3.56 13.56
N LEU A 4 -1.99 -2.76 13.68
CA LEU A 4 -0.97 -2.57 12.63
C LEU A 4 -0.26 -3.86 12.24
N ARG A 5 -0.05 -4.78 13.19
CA ARG A 5 0.56 -6.09 12.92
C ARG A 5 -0.25 -6.90 11.91
N HIS A 6 -1.58 -6.74 11.86
CA HIS A 6 -2.44 -7.42 10.89
C HIS A 6 -2.19 -6.91 9.46
N ALA A 7 -2.07 -5.59 9.28
CA ALA A 7 -1.75 -5.00 7.98
C ALA A 7 -0.33 -5.39 7.52
N THR A 8 0.63 -5.38 8.45
CA THR A 8 2.02 -5.79 8.20
C THR A 8 2.11 -7.26 7.81
N ALA A 9 1.45 -8.16 8.55
CA ALA A 9 1.41 -9.58 8.25
C ALA A 9 0.73 -9.86 6.89
N ARG A 10 -0.36 -9.15 6.58
CA ARG A 10 -1.06 -9.24 5.30
C ARG A 10 -0.18 -8.81 4.12
N ALA A 11 0.55 -7.70 4.25
CA ALA A 11 1.51 -7.28 3.23
C ALA A 11 2.61 -8.35 3.04
N GLY A 12 3.15 -8.86 4.15
CA GLY A 12 4.17 -9.92 4.14
C GLY A 12 3.71 -11.23 3.51
N SER A 13 2.45 -11.64 3.71
CA SER A 13 1.91 -12.89 3.11
C SER A 13 1.86 -12.86 1.58
N TYR A 14 1.86 -11.66 0.98
CA TYR A 14 1.96 -11.47 -0.48
C TYR A 14 3.37 -11.13 -0.95
N GLY A 15 4.37 -11.18 -0.06
CA GLY A 15 5.76 -10.89 -0.38
C GLY A 15 6.12 -9.39 -0.42
N TYR A 16 5.21 -8.51 0.00
CA TYR A 16 5.50 -7.07 0.07
C TYR A 16 6.30 -6.74 1.32
N ARG A 17 7.35 -5.93 1.17
CA ARG A 17 8.14 -5.43 2.29
C ARG A 17 7.42 -4.25 2.95
N VAL A 18 7.58 -4.10 4.26
CA VAL A 18 7.12 -2.90 4.99
C VAL A 18 8.32 -2.04 5.38
N ARG A 19 8.29 -0.74 5.05
CA ARG A 19 9.34 0.24 5.40
C ARG A 19 8.70 1.60 5.69
N GLY A 20 9.01 2.17 6.85
CA GLY A 20 8.57 3.53 7.23
C GLY A 20 7.05 3.71 7.19
N GLY A 21 6.30 2.67 7.53
CA GLY A 21 4.83 2.65 7.50
C GLY A 21 4.19 2.40 6.13
N TYR A 22 4.98 2.05 5.12
CA TYR A 22 4.49 1.70 3.79
C TYR A 22 4.73 0.22 3.48
N ALA A 23 3.72 -0.46 2.93
CA ALA A 23 3.95 -1.65 2.10
C ALA A 23 4.53 -1.19 0.76
N VAL A 24 5.62 -1.81 0.29
CA VAL A 24 6.33 -1.37 -0.92
C VAL A 24 6.43 -2.48 -1.96
N CYS A 25 6.28 -2.08 -3.22
CA CYS A 25 6.46 -2.91 -4.41
C CYS A 25 7.47 -2.20 -5.35
N PRO A 26 8.76 -2.57 -5.29
CA PRO A 26 9.76 -2.07 -6.23
C PRO A 26 9.60 -2.76 -7.59
N LEU A 27 9.73 -1.98 -8.67
CA LEU A 27 9.55 -2.45 -10.04
C LEU A 27 10.44 -1.67 -11.01
N ILE A 28 10.72 -2.29 -12.16
CA ILE A 28 11.39 -1.65 -13.31
C ILE A 28 10.38 -1.60 -14.45
N GLU A 29 10.11 -0.41 -14.96
CA GLU A 29 9.24 -0.21 -16.14
C GLU A 29 9.98 0.66 -17.15
N ASN A 30 10.08 0.20 -18.40
CA ASN A 30 10.83 0.88 -19.46
C ASN A 30 12.28 1.23 -19.07
N GLY A 31 12.94 0.36 -18.29
CA GLY A 31 14.30 0.57 -17.80
C GLY A 31 14.42 1.59 -16.66
N VAL A 32 13.31 2.14 -16.15
CA VAL A 32 13.29 3.11 -15.05
C VAL A 32 12.82 2.43 -13.76
N ALA A 33 13.54 2.68 -12.66
CA ALA A 33 13.17 2.19 -11.35
C ALA A 33 12.06 3.04 -10.72
N VAL A 34 11.00 2.37 -10.29
CA VAL A 34 9.83 2.95 -9.61
C VAL A 34 9.51 2.09 -8.38
N GLU A 35 9.00 2.71 -7.33
CA GLU A 35 8.49 2.01 -6.14
C GLU A 35 7.05 2.47 -5.92
N ALA A 36 6.10 1.53 -5.98
CA ALA A 36 4.76 1.76 -5.44
C ALA A 36 4.82 1.61 -3.92
N ALA A 37 4.23 2.55 -3.18
CA ALA A 37 4.25 2.59 -1.73
C ALA A 37 2.84 2.86 -1.20
N TYR A 38 2.29 1.92 -0.44
CA TYR A 38 0.95 2.02 0.13
C TYR A 38 1.02 2.21 1.64
N TRP A 39 0.45 3.31 2.13
CA TRP A 39 0.48 3.62 3.57
C TRP A 39 -0.38 2.63 4.37
N ILE A 40 0.22 1.99 5.37
CA ILE A 40 -0.46 1.04 6.26
C ILE A 40 -0.41 1.44 7.74
N GLY A 41 0.33 2.51 8.09
CA GLY A 41 0.50 3.02 9.45
C GLY A 41 1.90 2.80 10.02
N ALA A 42 2.28 3.57 11.04
CA ALA A 42 3.64 3.59 11.61
C ALA A 42 3.67 3.64 13.15
N ASP A 43 2.56 3.29 13.80
CA ASP A 43 2.40 3.23 15.26
C ASP A 43 2.93 1.88 15.81
N TYR A 44 2.67 1.57 17.08
CA TYR A 44 2.97 0.28 17.69
C TYR A 44 2.21 -0.88 16.99
N PRO A 45 2.76 -2.10 16.97
CA PRO A 45 2.13 -3.25 16.30
C PRO A 45 0.69 -3.54 16.73
N GLU A 46 0.37 -3.30 18.00
CA GLU A 46 -0.95 -3.49 18.64
C GLU A 46 -1.91 -2.30 18.45
N SER A 47 -1.44 -1.16 17.94
CA SER A 47 -2.27 0.02 17.74
C SER A 47 -3.22 -0.19 16.56
N GLU A 48 -4.47 0.29 16.70
CA GLU A 48 -5.41 0.40 15.58
C GLU A 48 -4.77 1.18 14.42
N THR A 49 -5.02 0.76 13.18
CA THR A 49 -4.51 1.48 12.01
C THR A 49 -5.52 1.57 10.88
N ARG A 50 -5.41 2.64 10.11
CA ARG A 50 -6.13 2.86 8.84
C ARG A 50 -5.11 2.94 7.71
N THR A 51 -5.42 2.27 6.61
CA THR A 51 -4.64 2.43 5.38
C THR A 51 -4.81 3.85 4.84
N GLY A 52 -3.78 4.38 4.20
CA GLY A 52 -3.78 5.70 3.58
C GLY A 52 -3.71 5.61 2.06
N GLY A 53 -3.05 6.59 1.45
CA GLY A 53 -2.87 6.66 0.00
C GLY A 53 -1.86 5.65 -0.54
N LEU A 54 -2.04 5.31 -1.81
CA LEU A 54 -1.03 4.69 -2.66
C LEU A 54 -0.27 5.81 -3.41
N GLU A 55 1.05 5.76 -3.38
CA GLU A 55 1.92 6.69 -4.09
C GLU A 55 3.01 5.95 -4.87
N TRP A 56 3.60 6.64 -5.85
CA TRP A 56 4.73 6.13 -6.60
C TRP A 56 5.94 7.02 -6.37
N ARG A 57 7.11 6.40 -6.29
CA ARG A 57 8.39 7.08 -6.04
C ARG A 57 9.41 6.67 -7.09
N ALA A 58 10.21 7.63 -7.55
CA ALA A 58 11.40 7.37 -8.35
C ALA A 58 12.52 6.80 -7.47
N ALA A 59 13.61 6.38 -8.12
CA ALA A 59 14.88 6.15 -7.45
C ALA A 59 15.23 7.34 -6.53
N GLY A 60 15.69 7.04 -5.30
CA GLY A 60 15.97 8.05 -4.27
C GLY A 60 14.76 8.53 -3.49
N GLY A 61 13.56 8.00 -3.73
CA GLY A 61 12.37 8.24 -2.89
C GLY A 61 11.55 9.48 -3.26
N ARG A 62 11.91 10.21 -4.32
CA ARG A 62 11.13 11.35 -4.83
C ARG A 62 9.77 10.87 -5.33
N ARG A 63 8.67 11.45 -4.83
CA ARG A 63 7.31 11.16 -5.32
C ARG A 63 7.16 11.51 -6.80
N LEU A 64 6.47 10.66 -7.54
CA LEU A 64 6.11 10.85 -8.94
C LEU A 64 4.68 11.40 -9.07
N PRO A 65 4.43 12.33 -10.00
CA PRO A 65 3.07 12.68 -10.38
C PRO A 65 2.43 11.51 -11.14
N LEU A 66 1.11 11.31 -10.98
CA LEU A 66 0.41 10.14 -11.54
C LEU A 66 0.54 10.04 -13.08
N ARG A 67 0.61 11.17 -13.78
CA ARG A 67 0.82 11.22 -15.24
C ARG A 67 2.18 10.64 -15.69
N GLU A 68 3.13 10.46 -14.77
CA GLU A 68 4.45 9.86 -15.03
C GLU A 68 4.51 8.38 -14.60
N VAL A 69 3.42 7.82 -14.06
CA VAL A 69 3.34 6.41 -13.66
C VAL A 69 2.92 5.58 -14.87
N GLY A 70 3.77 4.64 -15.26
CA GLY A 70 3.46 3.72 -16.35
C GLY A 70 2.37 2.70 -15.98
N PRO A 71 1.73 2.07 -16.98
CA PRO A 71 0.61 1.16 -16.76
C PRO A 71 0.97 -0.08 -15.94
N VAL A 72 2.22 -0.58 -16.03
CA VAL A 72 2.67 -1.72 -15.20
C VAL A 72 2.82 -1.24 -13.76
N ALA A 73 3.57 -0.17 -13.52
CA ALA A 73 3.73 0.40 -12.19
C ALA A 73 2.39 0.70 -11.50
N TRP A 74 1.43 1.23 -12.27
CA TRP A 74 0.08 1.48 -11.82
C TRP A 74 -0.62 0.19 -11.37
N SER A 75 -0.65 -0.81 -12.27
CA SER A 75 -1.35 -2.08 -12.03
C SER A 75 -0.77 -2.84 -10.84
N GLU A 76 0.56 -2.90 -10.73
CA GLU A 76 1.24 -3.57 -9.61
C GLU A 76 0.97 -2.86 -8.28
N GLY A 77 1.02 -1.53 -8.26
CA GLY A 77 0.73 -0.74 -7.06
C GLY A 77 -0.72 -0.90 -6.60
N VAL A 78 -1.68 -0.81 -7.54
CA VAL A 78 -3.10 -1.00 -7.24
C VAL A 78 -3.38 -2.42 -6.76
N ARG A 79 -2.76 -3.44 -7.37
CA ARG A 79 -2.90 -4.83 -6.91
C ARG A 79 -2.40 -4.99 -5.49
N MET A 80 -1.23 -4.45 -5.16
CA MET A 80 -0.71 -4.47 -3.79
C MET A 80 -1.68 -3.82 -2.81
N ALA A 81 -2.13 -2.60 -3.11
CA ALA A 81 -3.05 -1.86 -2.26
C ALA A 81 -4.37 -2.63 -2.04
N ALA A 82 -4.95 -3.20 -3.10
CA ALA A 82 -6.18 -3.99 -3.03
C ALA A 82 -6.01 -5.27 -2.19
N LEU A 83 -4.92 -6.02 -2.40
CA LEU A 83 -4.64 -7.26 -1.65
C LEU A 83 -4.44 -7.00 -0.16
N VAL A 84 -3.76 -5.90 0.18
CA VAL A 84 -3.59 -5.46 1.57
C VAL A 84 -4.93 -5.00 2.14
N TYR A 85 -5.60 -4.05 1.49
CA TYR A 85 -6.85 -3.47 1.97
C TYR A 85 -7.94 -4.52 2.21
N ALA A 86 -8.06 -5.53 1.35
CA ALA A 86 -9.00 -6.63 1.50
C ALA A 86 -8.79 -7.49 2.76
N GLY A 87 -7.64 -7.38 3.43
CA GLY A 87 -7.37 -8.08 4.69
C GLY A 87 -7.91 -7.37 5.94
N ARG A 88 -8.52 -6.19 5.81
CA ARG A 88 -9.12 -5.49 6.94
C ARG A 88 -10.37 -6.23 7.45
N VAL A 89 -10.64 -6.12 8.76
CA VAL A 89 -11.95 -6.46 9.31
C VAL A 89 -12.96 -5.42 8.80
N VAL A 90 -14.08 -5.89 8.26
CA VAL A 90 -15.23 -5.06 7.88
C VAL A 90 -16.30 -5.30 8.93
N ASN A 91 -16.66 -4.27 9.69
CA ASN A 91 -17.88 -4.33 10.51
C ASN A 91 -19.06 -3.95 9.60
N GLY A 92 -20.21 -4.60 9.75
CA GLY A 92 -21.37 -4.41 8.84
C GLY A 92 -21.90 -2.97 8.74
N GLU A 93 -21.49 -2.08 9.65
CA GLU A 93 -21.82 -0.64 9.63
C GLU A 93 -20.99 0.16 8.61
N ASP A 94 -19.85 -0.38 8.13
CA ASP A 94 -18.96 0.30 7.17
C ASP A 94 -19.44 0.19 5.71
N GLU A 95 -20.46 -0.63 5.41
CA GLU A 95 -21.01 -0.82 4.05
C GLU A 95 -22.11 0.18 3.68
N GLU A 96 -22.68 0.92 4.63
CA GLU A 96 -23.78 1.89 4.39
C GLU A 96 -23.30 3.32 4.08
N GLY A 97 -21.99 3.56 4.00
CA GLY A 97 -21.41 4.87 3.70
C GLY A 97 -21.23 5.16 2.20
N GLU A 98 -22.13 5.98 1.67
CA GLU A 98 -22.05 6.74 0.40
C GLU A 98 -22.32 5.98 -0.93
N LEU A 99 -23.61 5.94 -1.30
CA LEU A 99 -24.11 6.04 -2.68
C LEU A 99 -24.61 7.46 -2.95
#